data_AF-E0Q5Z6-F1
#
_entry.id   AF-E0Q5Z6-F1
#
_cell.length_a   1.000
_cell.length_b   1.000
_cell.length_c   1.000
_cell.angle_alpha   90.00
_cell.angle_beta   90.00
_cell.angle_gamma   90.00
#
_symmetry.space_group_name_H-M   'P 1'
#
loop_
_entity.id
_entity.type
_entity.pdbx_description
1 polymer ?
#
loop_
_entity_poly.entity_id
_entity_poly.type
_entity_poly.pdbx_seq_one_letter_code
_entity_poly.pdbx_strand_id
1 'polypeptide(L)'
;MQPSSAFPQRFSAVPRRYFDFVSGLWQIHPFREGNTRTTAVFTIIYLRCLGFTVVNKPFASNARLFRDALALDNTSDPDFKDPAPLNRFIEKTLFDSSITLERSNWEHCETTETQPRHTRMQVPPARMGA
;
A
#
# COMPACT_ATOMS: atom_id res chain seq x y z
N MET A 1 -8.07 19.45 36.04
CA MET A 1 -7.26 20.27 35.12
C MET A 1 -6.90 19.38 33.94
N GLN A 2 -7.67 19.46 32.85
CA GLN A 2 -7.44 18.67 31.63
C GLN A 2 -6.47 19.45 30.73
N PRO A 3 -5.48 18.81 30.07
CA PRO A 3 -4.58 19.54 29.19
C PRO A 3 -5.33 20.05 27.97
N SER A 4 -5.12 21.33 27.67
CA SER A 4 -5.55 22.01 26.46
C SER A 4 -4.96 21.31 25.24
N SER A 5 -5.73 20.46 24.57
CA SER A 5 -5.38 19.95 23.25
C SER A 5 -5.69 21.05 22.24
N ALA A 6 -4.68 21.83 21.85
CA ALA A 6 -4.75 22.91 20.87
C ALA A 6 -5.00 22.44 19.42
N PHE A 7 -5.65 21.30 19.23
CA PHE A 7 -6.09 20.82 17.92
C PHE A 7 -7.58 20.49 17.96
N PRO A 8 -8.41 21.11 17.13
CA PRO A 8 -9.83 20.78 17.06
C PRO A 8 -9.95 19.31 16.67
N GLN A 9 -10.67 18.53 17.46
CA GLN A 9 -11.09 17.14 17.20
C GLN A 9 -12.07 17.03 16.00
N ARG A 10 -11.98 17.95 15.03
CA ARG A 10 -12.95 18.23 13.99
C ARG A 10 -12.45 17.94 12.57
N PHE A 11 -11.30 17.29 12.45
CA PHE A 11 -10.90 16.61 11.21
C PHE A 11 -11.23 15.13 11.35
N SER A 12 -12.50 14.78 11.16
CA SER A 12 -12.96 13.38 11.17
C SER A 12 -12.40 12.57 10.01
N ALA A 13 -11.77 13.22 9.02
CA ALA A 13 -11.11 12.58 7.89
C ALA A 13 -9.81 13.30 7.56
N VAL A 14 -8.77 12.52 7.26
CA VAL A 14 -7.48 13.03 6.78
C VAL A 14 -7.61 13.35 5.29
N PRO A 15 -7.22 14.55 4.82
CA PRO A 15 -7.31 14.93 3.41
C PRO A 15 -6.67 13.90 2.47
N ARG A 16 -7.42 13.47 1.46
CA ARG A 16 -7.01 12.46 0.47
C ARG A 16 -5.65 12.74 -0.17
N ARG A 17 -5.31 14.00 -0.42
CA ARG A 17 -4.02 14.44 -0.98
C ARG A 17 -2.79 13.92 -0.21
N TYR A 18 -2.93 13.65 1.09
CA TYR A 18 -1.84 13.09 1.88
C TYR A 18 -1.61 11.61 1.57
N PHE A 19 -2.68 10.89 1.24
CA PHE A 19 -2.63 9.50 0.80
C PHE A 19 -2.10 9.41 -0.63
N ASP A 20 -2.51 10.32 -1.52
CA ASP A 20 -1.99 10.39 -2.90
C ASP A 20 -0.48 10.58 -2.93
N PHE A 21 0.04 11.43 -2.02
CA PHE A 21 1.47 11.63 -1.90
C PHE A 21 2.22 10.38 -1.41
N VAL A 22 1.69 9.68 -0.40
CA VAL A 22 2.25 8.42 0.09
C VAL A 22 2.22 7.33 -0.99
N SER A 23 1.11 7.26 -1.71
CA SER A 23 0.87 6.31 -2.79
C SER A 23 1.84 6.55 -3.96
N GLY A 24 1.95 7.80 -4.42
CA GLY A 24 2.90 8.19 -5.45
C GLY A 24 4.36 7.96 -5.04
N LEU A 25 4.72 8.20 -3.78
CA LEU A 25 6.06 7.89 -3.27
C LEU A 25 6.38 6.39 -3.38
N TRP A 26 5.42 5.53 -3.04
CA TRP A 26 5.59 4.08 -3.17
C TRP A 26 5.72 3.66 -4.64
N GLN A 27 4.90 4.22 -5.53
CA GLN A 27 4.92 3.89 -6.97
C GLN A 27 6.28 4.11 -7.63
N ILE A 28 7.04 5.12 -7.20
CA ILE A 28 8.39 5.41 -7.71
C ILE A 28 9.37 4.24 -7.48
N HIS A 29 9.14 3.41 -6.47
CA HIS A 29 10.02 2.28 -6.10
C HIS A 29 11.53 2.64 -6.11
N PRO A 30 11.96 3.66 -5.35
CA PRO A 30 13.34 4.19 -5.45
C PRO A 30 14.42 3.24 -4.91
N PHE A 31 14.06 2.22 -4.12
CA PHE A 31 15.01 1.27 -3.53
C PHE A 31 14.93 -0.11 -4.19
N ARG A 32 16.03 -0.86 -4.17
CA ARG A 32 16.06 -2.26 -4.67
C ARG A 32 15.18 -3.20 -3.84
N GLU A 33 15.10 -2.96 -2.54
CA GLU A 33 14.26 -3.71 -1.60
C GLU A 33 13.75 -2.77 -0.51
N GLY A 34 12.63 -3.13 0.10
CA GLY A 34 12.14 -2.45 1.30
C GLY A 34 11.30 -1.22 1.03
N ASN A 35 10.86 -0.96 -0.22
CA ASN A 35 10.00 0.18 -0.57
C ASN A 35 8.76 0.26 0.33
N THR A 36 8.03 -0.84 0.52
CA THR A 36 6.85 -0.86 1.40
C THR A 36 7.19 -0.51 2.85
N ARG A 37 8.30 -1.04 3.40
CA ARG A 37 8.71 -0.76 4.78
C ARG A 37 9.13 0.70 4.94
N THR A 38 9.91 1.22 3.99
CA THR A 38 10.36 2.61 4.00
C THR A 38 9.19 3.57 3.83
N THR A 39 8.25 3.29 2.92
CA THR A 39 7.02 4.07 2.76
C THR A 39 6.20 4.05 4.05
N ALA A 40 6.03 2.90 4.72
CA ALA A 40 5.30 2.81 5.98
C ALA A 40 5.91 3.71 7.08
N VAL A 41 7.24 3.61 7.26
CA VAL A 41 7.97 4.46 8.22
C VAL A 41 7.85 5.94 7.85
N PHE A 42 7.99 6.27 6.57
CA PHE A 42 7.80 7.63 6.07
C PHE A 42 6.39 8.15 6.37
N THR A 43 5.34 7.37 6.09
CA THR A 43 3.94 7.75 6.37
C THR A 43 3.73 8.04 7.85
N ILE A 44 4.29 7.21 8.75
CA ILE A 44 4.21 7.45 10.20
C ILE A 44 4.86 8.78 10.56
N ILE A 45 6.07 9.06 10.08
CA ILE A 45 6.79 10.31 10.35
C ILE A 45 6.03 11.50 9.77
N TYR A 46 5.59 11.39 8.52
CA TYR A 46 4.87 12.44 7.81
C TYR A 46 3.57 12.84 8.53
N LEU A 47 2.74 11.86 8.91
CA LEU A 47 1.51 12.14 9.66
C LEU A 47 1.78 12.71 11.05
N ARG A 48 2.86 12.28 11.73
CA ARG A 48 3.30 12.89 12.99
C ARG A 48 3.72 14.35 12.82
N CYS A 49 4.44 14.68 11.74
CA CYS A 49 4.78 16.07 11.41
C CYS A 49 3.54 16.93 11.16
N LEU A 50 2.44 16.33 10.68
CA LEU A 50 1.15 17.01 10.51
C LEU A 50 0.32 17.12 11.81
N GLY A 51 0.82 16.59 12.93
CA GLY A 51 0.16 16.65 14.24
C GLY A 51 -0.68 15.44 14.61
N PHE A 52 -0.66 14.36 13.81
CA PHE A 52 -1.39 13.13 14.14
C PHE A 52 -0.58 12.22 15.09
N THR A 53 -1.27 11.60 16.05
CA THR A 53 -0.68 10.57 16.91
C THR A 53 -0.73 9.21 16.22
N VAL A 54 0.35 8.82 15.56
CA VAL A 54 0.43 7.54 14.82
C VAL A 54 1.37 6.57 15.52
N VAL A 55 0.94 5.32 15.71
CA VAL A 55 1.77 4.22 16.24
C VAL A 55 2.24 3.28 15.12
N ASN A 56 3.41 2.66 15.29
CA ASN A 56 3.97 1.75 14.28
C ASN A 56 3.25 0.39 14.19
N LYS A 57 2.61 -0.04 15.27
CA LYS A 57 2.05 -1.40 15.40
C LYS A 57 1.10 -1.80 14.26
N PRO A 58 0.14 -0.96 13.81
CA PRO A 58 -0.74 -1.30 12.70
C PRO A 58 0.01 -1.54 11.38
N PHE A 59 1.03 -0.74 11.07
CA PHE A 59 1.86 -0.93 9.87
C PHE A 59 2.70 -2.21 9.95
N ALA A 60 3.31 -2.49 11.10
CA ALA A 60 4.12 -3.68 11.29
C ALA A 60 3.29 -4.98 11.22
N SER A 61 2.12 -4.99 11.85
CA SER A 61 1.23 -6.16 11.88
C SER A 61 0.46 -6.37 10.57
N ASN A 62 0.31 -5.34 9.74
CA ASN A 62 -0.52 -5.39 8.52
C ASN A 62 0.25 -4.95 7.27
N ALA A 63 1.56 -5.22 7.21
CA ALA A 63 2.42 -4.78 6.10
C ALA A 63 1.94 -5.27 4.71
N ARG A 64 1.38 -6.49 4.64
CA ARG A 64 0.78 -7.01 3.40
C ARG A 64 -0.45 -6.18 2.99
N LEU A 65 -1.39 -5.95 3.90
CA LEU A 65 -2.57 -5.10 3.63
C LEU A 65 -2.18 -3.70 3.17
N PHE A 66 -1.15 -3.11 3.77
CA PHE A 66 -0.66 -1.80 3.37
C PHE A 66 -0.08 -1.82 1.95
N ARG A 67 0.75 -2.82 1.61
CA ARG A 67 1.27 -3.02 0.25
C ARG A 67 0.13 -3.14 -0.76
N ASP A 68 -0.86 -3.95 -0.44
CA ASP A 68 -1.92 -4.28 -1.39
C ASP A 68 -2.85 -3.09 -1.62
N ALA A 69 -3.14 -2.33 -0.56
CA ALA A 69 -3.82 -1.05 -0.67
C ALA A 69 -3.06 -0.03 -1.54
N LEU A 70 -1.73 0.02 -1.45
CA LEU A 70 -0.89 0.86 -2.31
C LEU A 70 -0.89 0.38 -3.76
N ALA A 71 -0.89 -0.93 -3.99
CA ALA A 71 -0.96 -1.52 -5.33
C ALA A 71 -2.30 -1.21 -6.02
N LEU A 72 -3.42 -1.36 -5.29
CA LEU A 72 -4.76 -1.04 -5.79
C LEU A 72 -4.94 0.45 -6.09
N ASP A 73 -4.34 1.34 -5.30
CA ASP A 73 -4.42 2.78 -5.56
C ASP A 73 -3.58 3.21 -6.79
N ASN A 74 -2.48 2.49 -7.07
CA ASN A 74 -1.56 2.81 -8.17
C ASN A 74 -1.75 1.98 -9.45
N THR A 75 -2.61 0.96 -9.47
CA THR A 75 -2.81 0.16 -10.68
C THR A 75 -3.27 1.01 -11.86
N SER A 76 -2.81 0.64 -13.05
CA SER A 76 -3.21 1.25 -14.32
C SER A 76 -4.47 0.61 -14.88
N ASP A 77 -4.86 -0.55 -14.36
CA ASP A 77 -6.09 -1.23 -14.75
C ASP A 77 -7.30 -0.57 -14.05
N PRO A 78 -8.24 0.04 -14.79
CA PRO A 78 -9.38 0.73 -14.20
C PRO A 78 -10.34 -0.21 -13.47
N ASP A 79 -10.40 -1.50 -13.84
CA ASP A 79 -11.31 -2.46 -13.22
C ASP A 79 -10.86 -2.84 -11.80
N PHE A 80 -9.55 -2.70 -11.52
CA PHE A 80 -8.94 -3.02 -10.23
C PHE A 80 -8.53 -1.78 -9.43
N LYS A 81 -8.65 -0.58 -9.99
CA LYS A 81 -8.23 0.65 -9.32
C LYS A 81 -9.20 1.02 -8.22
N ASP A 82 -8.75 0.88 -6.97
CA ASP A 82 -9.54 1.23 -5.80
C ASP A 82 -8.70 1.95 -4.74
N PRO A 83 -8.99 3.24 -4.47
CA PRO A 83 -8.33 3.97 -3.39
C PRO A 83 -8.88 3.68 -1.99
N ALA A 84 -10.07 3.07 -1.89
CA ALA A 84 -10.75 2.89 -0.62
C ALA A 84 -9.96 2.03 0.39
N PRO A 85 -9.23 0.97 0.00
CA PRO A 85 -8.41 0.18 0.90
C PRO A 85 -7.32 1.03 1.59
N LEU A 86 -6.67 1.93 0.86
CA LEU A 86 -5.61 2.79 1.41
C LEU A 86 -6.20 3.80 2.40
N ASN A 87 -7.30 4.46 2.03
CA ASN A 87 -7.98 5.41 2.90
C ASN A 87 -8.41 4.72 4.21
N ARG A 88 -9.07 3.56 4.11
CA ARG A 88 -9.52 2.78 5.27
C ARG A 88 -8.37 2.31 6.14
N PHE A 89 -7.26 1.87 5.54
CA PHE A 89 -6.07 1.44 6.27
C PHE A 89 -5.52 2.59 7.13
N ILE A 90 -5.35 3.77 6.54
CA ILE A 90 -4.77 4.91 7.25
C ILE A 90 -5.75 5.48 8.28
N GLU A 91 -7.03 5.64 7.93
CA GLU A 91 -8.06 6.10 8.88
C GLU A 91 -8.14 5.21 10.11
N LYS A 92 -8.19 3.88 9.94
CA LYS A 92 -8.18 2.95 11.07
C LYS A 92 -6.88 3.04 11.87
N THR A 93 -5.74 3.19 11.19
CA THR A 93 -4.45 3.36 11.88
C THR A 93 -4.38 4.65 12.72
N LEU A 94 -5.09 5.69 12.29
CA LEU A 94 -5.12 7.00 12.97
C LEU A 94 -6.14 7.09 14.10
N PHE A 95 -7.34 6.54 13.89
CA PHE A 95 -8.47 6.76 14.78
C PHE A 95 -8.88 5.51 15.58
N ASP A 96 -8.43 4.32 15.19
CA ASP A 96 -8.77 3.08 15.88
C ASP A 96 -7.65 2.01 15.78
N SER A 97 -6.53 2.29 16.43
CA SER A 97 -5.39 1.36 16.50
C SER A 97 -5.69 0.02 17.19
N SER A 98 -6.85 -0.12 17.83
CA SER A 98 -7.35 -1.35 18.45
C SER A 98 -8.13 -2.27 17.50
N ILE A 99 -8.60 -1.77 16.36
CA ILE A 99 -9.32 -2.59 15.38
C ILE A 99 -8.36 -3.53 14.65
N THR A 100 -8.65 -4.82 14.71
CA THR A 100 -8.11 -5.82 13.78
C THR A 100 -8.54 -5.43 12.36
N LEU A 101 -7.57 -5.20 11.47
CA LEU A 101 -7.85 -5.02 10.05
C LEU A 101 -8.25 -6.38 9.47
N GLU A 102 -9.55 -6.67 9.51
CA GLU A 102 -10.15 -7.78 8.77
C GLU A 102 -9.69 -7.69 7.31
N ARG A 103 -9.09 -8.77 6.78
CA ARG A 103 -8.88 -8.95 5.35
C ARG A 103 -10.26 -9.03 4.69
N SER A 104 -10.85 -7.90 4.32
CA SER A 104 -12.08 -7.90 3.54
C SER A 104 -11.80 -8.51 2.15
N ASN A 105 -12.83 -9.02 1.46
CA ASN A 105 -12.81 -9.82 0.21
C ASN A 105 -12.19 -9.17 -1.06
N TRP A 106 -11.17 -8.31 -0.93
CA TRP A 106 -10.44 -7.70 -2.06
C TRP A 106 -9.43 -8.68 -2.71
N GLU A 107 -9.36 -9.94 -2.23
CA GLU A 107 -8.54 -11.03 -2.79
C GLU A 107 -8.88 -11.41 -4.25
N HIS A 108 -10.02 -10.96 -4.79
CA HIS A 108 -10.42 -11.29 -6.17
C HIS A 108 -9.55 -10.63 -7.26
N CYS A 109 -8.60 -9.76 -6.89
CA CYS A 109 -7.70 -9.11 -7.85
C CYS A 109 -6.33 -9.80 -7.97
N GLU A 110 -5.98 -10.76 -7.10
CA GLU A 110 -4.66 -11.43 -7.11
C GLU A 110 -4.63 -12.78 -7.88
N THR A 111 -5.70 -13.21 -8.57
CA THR A 111 -5.69 -14.52 -9.25
C THR A 111 -6.10 -14.53 -10.72
N THR A 112 -5.30 -13.87 -11.55
CA THR A 112 -5.09 -14.28 -12.97
C THR A 112 -3.66 -13.96 -13.41
N GLU A 113 -2.65 -14.25 -12.58
CA GLU A 113 -1.33 -14.58 -13.12
C GLU A 113 -1.43 -15.92 -13.86
N THR A 114 -1.83 -15.81 -15.12
CA THR A 114 -1.73 -16.88 -16.11
C THR A 114 -0.27 -17.32 -16.13
N GLN A 115 0.00 -18.57 -15.75
CA GLN A 115 1.33 -19.14 -15.90
C GLN A 115 1.85 -18.87 -17.31
N PRO A 116 3.07 -18.34 -17.51
CA PRO A 116 3.63 -18.29 -18.84
C PRO A 116 3.82 -19.75 -19.26
N ARG A 117 3.11 -20.18 -20.30
CA ARG A 117 3.44 -21.41 -21.02
C ARG A 117 4.90 -21.29 -21.41
N HIS A 118 5.77 -22.04 -20.73
CA HIS A 118 7.13 -22.30 -21.18
C HIS A 118 7.03 -23.04 -22.53
N THR A 119 6.86 -22.30 -23.62
CA THR A 119 7.16 -22.82 -24.94
C THR A 119 8.67 -22.89 -25.02
N ARG A 120 9.20 -24.08 -24.73
CA ARG A 120 10.59 -24.45 -25.03
C ARG A 120 10.81 -24.23 -26.53
N MET A 121 11.46 -23.13 -26.90
CA MET A 121 11.97 -22.96 -28.25
C MET A 121 12.95 -24.11 -28.52
N GLN A 122 12.54 -25.07 -29.36
CA GLN A 122 13.44 -26.07 -29.89
C GLN A 122 14.35 -25.38 -30.92
N VAL A 123 15.63 -25.29 -30.60
CA VAL A 123 16.68 -24.91 -31.55
C VAL A 123 16.81 -26.06 -32.55
N PRO A 124 16.63 -25.83 -33.86
CA PRO A 124 16.80 -26.89 -34.85
C PRO A 124 18.28 -27.26 -34.98
N PRO A 125 18.61 -28.55 -35.21
CA PRO A 125 19.99 -28.99 -35.29
C PRO A 125 20.71 -28.38 -36.50
N ALA A 126 21.97 -28.01 -36.30
CA ALA A 126 22.83 -27.44 -37.33
C ALA A 126 22.97 -28.39 -38.53
N ARG A 127 22.69 -27.89 -39.74
CA ARG A 127 23.02 -28.59 -40.99
C ARG A 127 24.54 -28.73 -41.08
N MET A 128 25.04 -29.95 -40.94
CA MET A 128 26.40 -30.30 -41.31
C MET A 128 26.45 -30.37 -42.84
N GLY A 129 27.22 -29.47 -43.46
CA GLY A 129 27.45 -29.46 -44.90
C GLY A 129 28.31 -30.66 -45.32
N ALA A 130 27.99 -31.21 -46.49
CA ALA A 130 28.83 -32.13 -47.24
C ALA A 130 29.52 -31.35 -48.38
#